data_AF-A0A2N4SQU3-F1
#
_entry.id   AF-A0A2N4SQU3-F1
#
_cell.length_a   1.000
_cell.length_b   1.000
_cell.length_c   1.000
_cell.angle_alpha   90.00
_cell.angle_beta   90.00
_cell.angle_gamma   90.00
#
_symmetry.space_group_name_H-M   'P 1'
#
loop_
_entity.id
_entity.type
_entity.pdbx_description
1 polymer ?
#
loop_
_entity_poly.entity_id
_entity_poly.type
_entity_poly.pdbx_seq_one_letter_code
_entity_poly.pdbx_strand_id
1 'polypeptide(L)'
;MHPPSLPAATPRFFSLAYSAFTAAAAVVAAAASAMALVLELPVWAMFVGWVAFYTRGATARDGVFNLVCVSLGLLIGKGAALAIAALAPIAGAAALPVVVLFVALGVVSMRGVPRLNNLLCYFLGLIAFFAVHQPPSLSLFATLAGAAALGSTAAWLAHLLQRRVR
;
A
#
# COMPACT_ATOMS: atom_id res chain seq x y z
N MET A 1 37.80 -24.20 29.85
CA MET A 1 36.42 -24.08 30.33
C MET A 1 35.60 -23.43 29.23
N HIS A 2 34.70 -24.17 28.58
CA HIS A 2 33.79 -23.62 27.57
C HIS A 2 32.62 -22.94 28.30
N PRO A 3 32.20 -21.71 27.95
CA PRO A 3 31.00 -21.13 28.53
C PRO A 3 29.77 -22.00 28.18
N PRO A 4 28.80 -22.16 29.09
CA PRO A 4 27.57 -22.87 28.79
C PRO A 4 26.85 -22.16 27.66
N SER A 5 26.52 -22.90 26.60
CA SER A 5 25.67 -22.42 25.52
C SER A 5 24.32 -21.99 26.10
N LEU A 6 23.93 -20.74 25.84
CA LEU A 6 22.60 -20.25 26.22
C LEU A 6 21.54 -21.13 25.54
N PRO A 7 20.52 -21.62 26.28
CA PRO A 7 19.46 -22.42 25.69
C PRO A 7 18.77 -21.62 24.58
N ALA A 8 18.63 -22.24 23.40
CA ALA A 8 17.91 -21.65 22.27
C ALA A 8 16.47 -21.32 22.71
N ALA A 9 16.08 -20.05 22.59
CA ALA A 9 14.73 -19.62 22.93
C ALA A 9 13.73 -20.38 22.06
N THR A 10 12.88 -21.20 22.70
CA THR A 10 11.87 -21.98 22.01
C THR A 10 10.87 -21.01 21.37
N PRO A 11 10.62 -21.09 20.05
CA PRO A 11 9.65 -20.23 19.41
C PRO A 11 8.27 -20.48 20.01
N ARG A 12 7.69 -19.47 20.69
CA ARG A 12 6.35 -19.58 21.29
C ARG A 12 5.25 -19.31 20.27
N PHE A 13 5.33 -19.99 19.13
CA PHE A 13 4.15 -20.18 18.28
C PHE A 13 3.07 -20.80 19.20
N PHE A 14 1.86 -20.23 19.22
CA PHE A 14 0.74 -20.62 20.09
C PHE A 14 0.72 -20.12 21.56
N SER A 15 1.59 -19.20 21.98
CA SER A 15 1.31 -18.49 23.24
C SER A 15 -0.02 -17.71 23.14
N LEU A 16 -0.77 -17.61 24.24
CA LEU A 16 -2.03 -16.86 24.28
C LEU A 16 -1.86 -15.43 23.73
N ALA A 17 -0.76 -14.78 24.09
CA ALA A 17 -0.41 -13.43 23.62
C ALA A 17 -0.20 -13.38 22.09
N TYR A 18 0.51 -14.36 21.52
CA TYR A 18 0.71 -14.46 20.07
C TYR A 18 -0.62 -14.69 19.32
N SER A 19 -1.45 -15.60 19.84
CA SER A 19 -2.76 -15.89 19.26
C SER A 19 -3.69 -14.67 19.34
N ALA A 20 -3.71 -13.96 20.47
CA ALA A 20 -4.51 -12.75 20.63
C ALA A 20 -4.02 -11.60 19.74
N PHE A 21 -2.70 -11.42 19.60
CA PHE A 21 -2.10 -10.44 18.68
C PHE A 21 -2.49 -10.73 17.21
N THR A 22 -2.49 -12.01 16.83
CA THR A 22 -2.86 -12.45 15.47
C THR A 22 -4.36 -12.27 15.23
N ALA A 23 -5.20 -12.69 16.18
CA ALA A 23 -6.64 -12.54 16.12
C ALA A 23 -7.07 -11.07 16.00
N ALA A 24 -6.39 -10.16 16.71
CA ALA A 24 -6.64 -8.72 16.60
C ALA A 24 -6.50 -8.20 15.15
N ALA A 25 -5.41 -8.54 14.45
CA ALA A 25 -5.26 -8.14 13.06
C ALA A 25 -6.28 -8.82 12.13
N ALA A 26 -6.51 -10.13 12.33
CA ALA A 26 -7.43 -10.90 11.50
C ALA A 26 -8.87 -10.36 11.56
N VAL A 27 -9.37 -10.06 12.77
CA VAL A 27 -10.72 -9.50 12.96
C VAL A 27 -10.85 -8.14 12.29
N VAL A 28 -9.86 -7.26 12.45
CA VAL A 28 -9.89 -5.93 11.82
C VAL A 28 -9.81 -6.03 10.29
N ALA A 29 -8.97 -6.92 9.76
CA ALA A 29 -8.89 -7.16 8.32
C ALA A 29 -10.21 -7.73 7.74
N ALA A 30 -10.84 -8.66 8.45
CA ALA A 30 -12.13 -9.22 8.06
C ALA A 30 -13.25 -8.14 8.07
N ALA A 31 -13.32 -7.34 9.13
CA ALA A 31 -14.29 -6.25 9.24
C ALA A 31 -14.08 -5.19 8.14
N ALA A 32 -12.82 -4.83 7.85
CA ALA A 32 -12.50 -3.89 6.78
C ALA A 32 -12.84 -4.46 5.38
N SER A 33 -12.63 -5.75 5.16
CA SER A 33 -13.02 -6.42 3.91
C SER A 33 -14.54 -6.42 3.74
N ALA A 34 -15.30 -6.70 4.80
CA ALA A 34 -16.76 -6.60 4.77
C ALA A 34 -17.22 -5.17 4.49
N MET A 35 -16.59 -4.17 5.11
CA MET A 35 -16.87 -2.76 4.83
C MET A 35 -16.55 -2.38 3.38
N ALA A 36 -15.45 -2.88 2.82
CA ALA A 36 -15.10 -2.65 1.42
C ALA A 36 -16.19 -3.21 0.49
N LEU A 37 -16.75 -4.40 0.79
CA LEU A 37 -17.86 -4.96 0.02
C LEU A 37 -19.12 -4.10 0.11
N VAL A 38 -19.47 -3.58 1.29
CA VAL A 38 -20.63 -2.68 1.47
C VAL A 38 -20.46 -1.37 0.70
N LEU A 39 -19.23 -0.86 0.62
CA LEU A 39 -18.89 0.36 -0.12
C LEU A 39 -18.59 0.12 -1.60
N GLU A 40 -18.74 -1.12 -2.08
CA GLU A 40 -18.41 -1.55 -3.45
C GLU A 40 -16.96 -1.22 -3.86
N LEU A 41 -16.05 -1.23 -2.88
CA LEU A 41 -14.63 -1.00 -3.08
C LEU A 41 -13.89 -2.32 -3.34
N PRO A 42 -12.90 -2.34 -4.27
CA PRO A 42 -12.10 -3.53 -4.50
C PRO A 42 -11.29 -3.91 -3.25
N VAL A 43 -11.60 -5.07 -2.67
CA VAL A 43 -10.94 -5.59 -1.45
C VAL A 43 -9.42 -5.70 -1.63
N TRP A 44 -8.94 -6.09 -2.82
CA TRP A 44 -7.51 -6.15 -3.09
C TRP A 44 -6.83 -4.78 -2.99
N ALA A 45 -7.49 -3.71 -3.45
CA ALA A 45 -6.97 -2.34 -3.37
C ALA A 45 -7.04 -1.80 -1.93
N MET A 46 -8.02 -2.28 -1.15
CA MET A 46 -8.01 -2.05 0.29
C MET A 46 -6.74 -2.66 0.93
N PHE A 47 -6.35 -3.87 0.58
CA PHE A 47 -5.10 -4.45 1.08
C PHE A 47 -3.84 -3.72 0.62
N VAL A 48 -3.86 -3.05 -0.54
CA VAL A 48 -2.76 -2.14 -0.94
C VAL A 48 -2.56 -1.04 0.12
N GLY A 49 -3.65 -0.43 0.60
CA GLY A 49 -3.60 0.55 1.68
C GLY A 49 -3.14 -0.02 3.02
N TRP A 50 -3.56 -1.23 3.34
CA TRP A 50 -3.10 -1.95 4.54
C TRP A 50 -1.58 -2.17 4.51
N VAL A 51 -1.06 -2.67 3.40
CA VAL A 51 0.38 -2.88 3.20
C VAL A 51 1.12 -1.55 3.27
N ALA A 52 0.60 -0.51 2.60
CA ALA A 52 1.20 0.81 2.57
C ALA A 52 1.40 1.40 3.98
N PHE A 53 0.47 1.19 4.91
CA PHE A 53 0.59 1.66 6.29
C PHE A 53 1.91 1.23 6.94
N TYR A 54 2.31 -0.03 6.78
CA TYR A 54 3.48 -0.62 7.46
C TYR A 54 4.84 -0.33 6.79
N THR A 55 4.89 0.45 5.71
CA THR A 55 6.11 0.59 4.89
C THR A 55 7.18 1.55 5.44
N ARG A 56 6.84 2.46 6.36
CA ARG A 56 7.76 3.50 6.88
C ARG A 56 7.78 3.66 8.40
N GLY A 57 6.83 3.04 9.08
CA GLY A 57 6.53 3.20 10.51
C GLY A 57 5.07 2.83 10.77
N ALA A 58 4.66 2.70 12.03
CA ALA A 58 3.29 2.34 12.41
C ALA A 58 2.59 3.45 13.22
N THR A 59 2.93 4.71 12.94
CA THR A 59 2.23 5.87 13.53
C THR A 59 1.12 6.35 12.59
N ALA A 60 0.10 7.02 13.14
CA ALA A 60 -0.97 7.61 12.34
C ALA A 60 -0.42 8.63 11.32
N ARG A 61 0.59 9.40 11.72
CA ARG A 61 1.27 10.39 10.87
C ARG A 61 1.97 9.72 9.68
N ASP A 62 2.69 8.64 9.91
CA ASP A 62 3.36 7.90 8.83
C ASP A 62 2.33 7.26 7.89
N GLY A 63 1.23 6.72 8.45
CA GLY A 63 0.10 6.22 7.67
C GLY A 63 -0.47 7.25 6.70
N VAL A 64 -0.67 8.50 7.14
CA VAL A 64 -1.13 9.59 6.27
C VAL A 64 -0.13 9.87 5.15
N PHE A 65 1.18 9.98 5.45
CA PHE A 65 2.17 10.23 4.39
C PHE A 65 2.30 9.05 3.41
N ASN A 66 2.17 7.82 3.89
CA ASN A 66 2.17 6.62 3.05
C ASN A 66 0.94 6.61 2.13
N LEU A 67 -0.24 6.93 2.65
CA LEU A 67 -1.47 7.05 1.86
C LEU A 67 -1.38 8.17 0.82
N VAL A 68 -0.76 9.31 1.15
CA VAL A 68 -0.46 10.37 0.19
C VAL A 68 0.46 9.85 -0.92
N CYS A 69 1.52 9.11 -0.60
CA CYS A 69 2.40 8.53 -1.61
C CYS A 69 1.69 7.51 -2.51
N VAL A 70 0.81 6.66 -1.95
CA VAL A 70 -0.05 5.76 -2.74
C VAL A 70 -0.97 6.55 -3.68
N SER A 71 -1.61 7.60 -3.16
CA SER A 71 -2.52 8.45 -3.93
C SER A 71 -1.79 9.17 -5.07
N LEU A 72 -0.58 9.66 -4.82
CA LEU A 72 0.28 10.22 -5.85
C LEU A 72 0.68 9.15 -6.87
N GLY A 73 1.01 7.94 -6.44
CA GLY A 73 1.26 6.80 -7.34
C GLY A 73 0.06 6.50 -8.26
N LEU A 74 -1.17 6.52 -7.73
CA LEU A 74 -2.39 6.38 -8.52
C LEU A 74 -2.55 7.52 -9.55
N LEU A 75 -2.28 8.77 -9.15
CA LEU A 75 -2.34 9.92 -10.06
C LEU A 75 -1.28 9.85 -11.16
N ILE A 76 -0.06 9.41 -10.82
CA ILE A 76 1.01 9.20 -11.80
C ILE A 76 0.62 8.05 -12.74
N GLY A 77 0.01 6.97 -12.24
CA GLY A 77 -0.49 5.87 -13.07
C GLY A 77 -1.56 6.34 -14.06
N LYS A 78 -2.51 7.15 -13.60
CA LYS A 78 -3.50 7.82 -14.45
C LYS A 78 -2.83 8.66 -15.53
N GLY A 79 -1.88 9.51 -15.17
CA GLY A 79 -1.12 10.33 -16.10
C GLY A 79 -0.31 9.49 -17.11
N ALA A 80 0.30 8.40 -16.65
CA ALA A 80 1.07 7.49 -17.48
C ALA A 80 0.18 6.81 -18.52
N ALA A 81 -1.00 6.32 -18.14
CA ALA A 81 -1.93 5.70 -19.10
C ALA A 81 -2.39 6.69 -20.18
N LEU A 82 -2.68 7.95 -19.80
CA LEU A 82 -3.01 9.01 -20.75
C LEU A 82 -1.83 9.33 -21.68
N ALA A 83 -0.61 9.41 -21.13
CA ALA A 83 0.60 9.67 -21.92
C ALA A 83 0.91 8.53 -22.89
N ILE A 84 0.73 7.27 -22.48
CA ILE A 84 0.90 6.10 -23.37
C ILE A 84 -0.07 6.18 -24.53
N ALA A 85 -1.36 6.44 -24.26
CA ALA A 85 -2.38 6.55 -25.30
C ALA A 85 -2.09 7.71 -26.28
N ALA A 86 -1.63 8.86 -25.77
CA ALA A 86 -1.28 10.01 -26.61
C ALA A 86 -0.02 9.78 -27.45
N LEU A 87 0.96 9.02 -26.93
CA LEU A 87 2.23 8.76 -27.60
C LEU A 87 2.17 7.58 -28.56
N ALA A 88 1.21 6.66 -28.38
CA ALA A 88 1.05 5.46 -29.21
C ALA A 88 0.96 5.72 -30.72
N PRO A 89 0.25 6.75 -31.24
CA PRO A 89 0.20 7.02 -32.67
C PRO A 89 1.55 7.39 -33.30
N ILE A 90 2.50 7.88 -32.49
CA ILE A 90 3.80 8.38 -32.97
C ILE A 90 4.90 7.34 -32.70
N ALA A 91 4.92 6.74 -31.52
CA ALA A 91 5.99 5.84 -31.07
C ALA A 91 5.62 4.34 -31.13
N GLY A 92 4.37 4.00 -31.42
CA GLY A 92 3.89 2.62 -31.45
C GLY A 92 4.21 1.87 -30.16
N ALA A 93 4.83 0.70 -30.28
CA ALA A 93 5.23 -0.14 -29.15
C ALA A 93 6.23 0.53 -28.19
N ALA A 94 6.97 1.55 -28.64
CA ALA A 94 7.92 2.28 -27.79
C ALA A 94 7.24 3.28 -26.84
N ALA A 95 5.94 3.56 -27.00
CA ALA A 95 5.21 4.49 -26.13
C ALA A 95 5.27 4.07 -24.65
N LEU A 96 5.06 2.78 -24.36
CA LEU A 96 5.12 2.24 -23.00
C LEU A 96 6.51 2.42 -22.35
N PRO A 97 7.63 1.90 -22.90
CA PRO A 97 8.94 2.04 -22.26
C PRO A 97 9.38 3.49 -22.12
N VAL A 98 9.05 4.36 -23.07
CA VAL A 98 9.34 5.81 -22.97
C VAL A 98 8.60 6.44 -21.79
N VAL A 99 7.30 6.19 -21.65
CA VAL A 99 6.53 6.74 -20.52
C VAL A 99 7.01 6.16 -19.19
N VAL A 100 7.30 4.86 -19.13
CA VAL A 100 7.83 4.21 -17.92
C VAL A 100 9.16 4.83 -17.50
N LEU A 101 10.05 5.16 -18.45
CA LEU A 101 11.31 5.85 -18.14
C LEU A 101 11.05 7.19 -17.44
N PHE A 102 10.18 8.04 -17.97
CA PHE A 102 9.87 9.34 -17.37
C PHE A 102 9.15 9.21 -16.02
N VAL A 103 8.21 8.26 -15.90
CA VAL A 103 7.55 7.94 -14.62
C VAL A 103 8.57 7.49 -13.59
N ALA A 104 9.51 6.61 -13.96
CA ALA A 104 10.56 6.14 -13.07
C ALA A 104 11.47 7.28 -12.63
N LEU A 105 11.91 8.16 -13.55
CA LEU A 105 12.69 9.35 -13.21
C LEU A 105 11.95 10.25 -12.21
N GLY A 106 10.65 10.48 -12.41
CA GLY A 106 9.82 11.28 -11.50
C GLY A 106 9.68 10.63 -10.12
N VAL A 107 9.24 9.37 -10.07
CA VAL A 107 9.00 8.62 -8.82
C VAL A 107 10.29 8.42 -8.04
N VAL A 108 11.40 8.07 -8.71
CA VAL A 108 12.70 7.88 -8.05
C VAL A 108 13.25 9.19 -7.49
N SER A 109 13.02 10.32 -8.18
CA SER A 109 13.41 11.64 -7.68
C SER A 109 12.70 12.03 -6.39
N MET A 110 11.52 11.46 -6.08
CA MET A 110 10.81 11.70 -4.81
C MET A 110 11.60 11.25 -3.58
N ARG A 111 12.69 10.49 -3.75
CA ARG A 111 13.62 10.18 -2.66
C ARG A 111 14.22 11.42 -2.00
N GLY A 112 14.33 12.53 -2.74
CA GLY A 112 14.80 13.81 -2.23
C GLY A 112 13.80 14.56 -1.34
N VAL A 113 12.53 14.11 -1.24
CA VAL A 113 11.47 14.83 -0.51
C VAL A 113 11.25 14.18 0.87
N PRO A 114 11.64 14.81 2.00
CA PRO A 114 11.73 14.12 3.30
C PRO A 114 10.46 13.37 3.72
N ARG A 115 9.30 14.01 3.55
CA ARG A 115 7.98 13.46 3.95
C ARG A 115 7.36 12.53 2.90
N LEU A 116 7.77 12.65 1.64
CA LEU A 116 7.19 11.91 0.52
C LEU A 116 8.16 10.89 -0.08
N ASN A 117 9.29 10.61 0.57
CA ASN A 117 10.25 9.59 0.17
C ASN A 117 9.79 8.20 0.65
N ASN A 118 8.72 7.69 0.02
CA ASN A 118 8.29 6.31 0.19
C ASN A 118 8.04 5.67 -1.17
N LEU A 119 9.12 5.18 -1.77
CA LEU A 119 9.11 4.64 -3.12
C LEU A 119 8.16 3.44 -3.27
N LEU A 120 8.09 2.58 -2.25
CA LEU A 120 7.20 1.43 -2.24
C LEU A 120 5.74 1.85 -2.37
N CYS A 121 5.32 2.90 -1.67
CA CYS A 121 3.95 3.42 -1.76
C CYS A 121 3.61 3.98 -3.15
N TYR A 122 4.53 4.66 -3.84
CA TYR A 122 4.28 5.09 -5.22
C TYR A 122 4.07 3.89 -6.15
N PHE A 123 4.93 2.88 -6.04
CA PHE A 123 4.81 1.68 -6.87
C PHE A 123 3.53 0.89 -6.55
N LEU A 124 3.14 0.81 -5.28
CA LEU A 124 1.85 0.24 -4.89
C LEU A 124 0.67 0.96 -5.57
N GLY A 125 0.68 2.30 -5.60
CA GLY A 125 -0.33 3.09 -6.32
C GLY A 125 -0.29 2.87 -7.83
N LEU A 126 0.90 2.87 -8.45
CA LEU A 126 1.07 2.61 -9.88
C LEU A 126 0.54 1.23 -10.27
N ILE A 127 0.97 0.19 -9.55
CA ILE A 127 0.55 -1.19 -9.78
C ILE A 127 -0.97 -1.30 -9.61
N ALA A 128 -1.55 -0.71 -8.56
CA ALA A 128 -2.99 -0.73 -8.35
C ALA A 128 -3.74 -0.06 -9.51
N PHE A 129 -3.26 1.09 -10.01
CA PHE A 129 -3.90 1.75 -11.14
C PHE A 129 -3.92 0.88 -12.40
N PHE A 130 -2.81 0.21 -12.72
CA PHE A 130 -2.75 -0.65 -13.92
C PHE A 130 -3.43 -2.01 -13.72
N ALA A 131 -3.45 -2.56 -12.51
CA ALA A 131 -4.05 -3.86 -12.20
C ALA A 131 -5.57 -3.91 -12.37
N VAL A 132 -6.24 -2.75 -12.30
CA VAL A 132 -7.70 -2.68 -12.45
C VAL A 132 -8.16 -2.78 -13.91
N HIS A 133 -7.24 -2.57 -14.88
CA HIS A 133 -7.50 -2.62 -16.32
C HIS A 133 -8.72 -1.79 -16.80
N GLN A 134 -9.01 -0.67 -16.12
CA GLN A 134 -10.08 0.26 -16.49
C GLN A 134 -9.50 1.53 -17.14
N PRO A 135 -10.28 2.21 -18.00
CA PRO A 135 -9.86 3.48 -18.57
C PRO A 135 -9.63 4.56 -17.49
N PRO A 136 -8.68 5.48 -17.69
CA PRO A 136 -8.39 6.53 -16.72
C PRO A 136 -9.60 7.45 -16.47
N SER A 137 -10.08 7.52 -15.23
CA SER A 137 -11.15 8.43 -14.83
C SER A 137 -10.94 8.99 -13.42
N LEU A 138 -11.67 10.05 -13.05
CA LEU A 138 -11.63 10.59 -11.69
C LEU A 138 -12.35 9.66 -10.69
N SER A 139 -13.43 8.99 -11.12
CA SER A 139 -14.13 8.00 -10.31
C SER A 139 -13.23 6.81 -9.98
N LEU A 140 -12.49 6.29 -10.96
CA LEU A 140 -11.53 5.20 -10.74
C LEU A 140 -10.47 5.57 -9.70
N PHE A 141 -9.92 6.79 -9.80
CA PHE A 141 -9.00 7.30 -8.81
C PHE A 141 -9.65 7.34 -7.41
N ALA A 142 -10.85 7.90 -7.29
CA ALA A 142 -11.57 7.97 -6.01
C ALA A 142 -11.86 6.59 -5.42
N THR A 143 -12.25 5.62 -6.25
CA THR A 143 -12.48 4.22 -5.83
C THR A 143 -11.20 3.59 -5.29
N LEU A 144 -10.09 3.67 -6.01
CA LEU A 144 -8.82 3.06 -5.58
C LEU A 144 -8.22 3.77 -4.36
N ALA A 145 -8.24 5.11 -4.36
CA ALA A 145 -7.75 5.89 -3.23
C ALA A 145 -8.63 5.68 -1.98
N GLY A 146 -9.95 5.59 -2.15
CA GLY A 146 -10.89 5.28 -1.08
C GLY A 146 -10.69 3.89 -0.49
N ALA A 147 -10.49 2.88 -1.34
CA ALA A 147 -10.16 1.53 -0.90
C ALA A 147 -8.83 1.53 -0.10
N ALA A 148 -7.78 2.15 -0.63
CA ALA A 148 -6.50 2.26 0.07
C ALA A 148 -6.62 3.03 1.40
N ALA A 149 -7.44 4.09 1.47
CA ALA A 149 -7.69 4.82 2.70
C ALA A 149 -8.38 3.95 3.77
N LEU A 150 -9.38 3.17 3.37
CA LEU A 150 -10.06 2.20 4.24
C LEU A 150 -9.06 1.19 4.79
N GLY A 151 -8.21 0.61 3.93
CA GLY A 151 -7.20 -0.36 4.33
C GLY A 151 -6.12 0.19 5.24
N SER A 152 -5.64 1.41 4.96
CA SER A 152 -4.66 2.09 5.81
C SER A 152 -5.23 2.38 7.20
N THR A 153 -6.50 2.81 7.26
CA THR A 153 -7.23 3.02 8.52
C THR A 153 -7.38 1.71 9.28
N ALA A 154 -7.75 0.63 8.60
CA ALA A 154 -7.88 -0.68 9.21
C ALA A 154 -6.54 -1.20 9.76
N ALA A 155 -5.44 -1.04 9.00
CA ALA A 155 -4.10 -1.41 9.46
C ALA A 155 -3.68 -0.63 10.71
N TRP A 156 -4.00 0.68 10.76
CA TRP A 156 -3.77 1.50 11.95
C TRP A 156 -4.57 1.02 13.16
N LEU A 157 -5.86 0.72 13.00
CA LEU A 157 -6.71 0.18 14.07
C LEU A 157 -6.20 -1.18 14.57
N ALA A 158 -5.82 -2.06 13.65
CA ALA A 158 -5.19 -3.33 13.99
C ALA A 158 -3.92 -3.13 14.82
N HIS A 159 -3.07 -2.18 14.40
CA HIS A 159 -1.85 -1.84 15.13
C HIS A 159 -2.15 -1.33 16.55
N LEU A 160 -3.16 -0.46 16.72
CA LEU A 160 -3.57 0.02 18.04
C LEU A 160 -4.09 -1.09 18.95
N LEU A 161 -4.90 -2.01 18.41
CA LEU A 161 -5.44 -3.13 19.18
C LEU A 161 -4.33 -4.09 19.59
N GLN A 162 -3.43 -4.41 18.66
CA GLN A 162 -2.27 -5.27 18.89
C GLN A 162 -1.32 -4.74 19.96
N ARG A 163 -1.17 -3.41 20.08
CA ARG A 163 -0.37 -2.77 21.13
C ARG A 163 -0.97 -2.90 22.53
N ARG A 164 -2.27 -3.21 22.67
CA ARG A 164 -2.91 -3.43 23.98
C ARG A 164 -2.77 -4.86 24.47
N VAL A 165 -2.44 -5.79 23.57
CA VAL A 165 -2.34 -7.23 23.83
C VAL A 165 -0.88 -7.67 24.09
N ARG A 166 0.09 -6.83 23.72
CA ARG A 166 1.51 -6.96 24.07
C ARG A 166 1.80 -6.24 25.36
#